data_AF-A0A7J5WY95-F1
#
_entry.id   AF-A0A7J5WY95-F1
#
_cell.length_a   1.000
_cell.length_b   1.000
_cell.length_c   1.000
_cell.angle_alpha   90.00
_cell.angle_beta   90.00
_cell.angle_gamma   90.00
#
_symmetry.space_group_name_H-M   'P 1'
#
loop_
_entity.id
_entity.type
_entity.pdbx_description
1 polymer ?
#
loop_
_entity_poly.entity_id
_entity_poly.type
_entity_poly.pdbx_seq_one_letter_code
_entity_poly.pdbx_strand_id
1 'polypeptide(L)'
;MTRIFDATTWGAELCAAGDDVLAGEVSLREESLRRKVAFYLDAEGLPLCQSSCDPSQWHPTLVTRMTSVVVSHGRAVVSIDAALPLHSSILDIAFPGAGSGGSMMDITIVDLSRHRRTLHAEVPSHLVVTGTIAVALSPVGSALRTAPSGRTIGIG
;
A
#
# COMPACT_ATOMS: atom_id res chain seq x y z
N MET A 1 -2.48 -14.18 18.68
CA MET A 1 -2.96 -13.76 17.35
C MET A 1 -2.20 -12.49 17.00
N THR A 2 -1.15 -12.63 16.20
CA THR A 2 -0.31 -11.53 15.69
C THR A 2 -1.05 -10.85 14.56
N ARG A 3 -1.21 -9.53 14.65
CA ARG A 3 -2.06 -8.74 13.75
C ARG A 3 -1.24 -8.39 12.51
N ILE A 4 -1.42 -9.13 11.42
CA ILE A 4 -0.64 -8.94 10.17
C ILE A 4 -0.91 -7.56 9.55
N PHE A 5 -2.14 -7.02 9.66
CA PHE A 5 -2.52 -5.66 9.26
C PHE A 5 -3.90 -5.27 9.86
N ASP A 6 -4.28 -3.99 9.82
CA ASP A 6 -5.60 -3.47 10.17
C ASP A 6 -6.51 -3.38 8.94
N ALA A 7 -7.39 -4.37 8.78
CA ALA A 7 -8.29 -4.51 7.62
C ALA A 7 -9.17 -3.27 7.35
N THR A 8 -9.42 -2.40 8.34
CA THR A 8 -10.25 -1.20 8.16
C THR A 8 -9.57 -0.07 7.38
N THR A 9 -8.26 -0.16 7.15
CA THR A 9 -7.45 0.92 6.56
C THR A 9 -7.27 0.83 5.04
N TRP A 10 -7.59 -0.33 4.44
CA TRP A 10 -7.19 -0.68 3.08
C TRP A 10 -8.21 -0.31 2.00
N GLY A 11 -9.42 0.12 2.40
CA GLY A 11 -10.52 0.50 1.51
C GLY A 11 -11.19 -0.67 0.79
N ALA A 12 -10.41 -1.58 0.20
CA ALA A 12 -10.88 -2.90 -0.23
C ALA A 12 -10.90 -3.87 0.95
N GLU A 13 -11.79 -4.87 0.89
CA GLU A 13 -11.81 -5.95 1.88
C GLU A 13 -10.60 -6.88 1.67
N LEU A 14 -9.67 -6.87 2.63
CA LEU A 14 -8.48 -7.69 2.60
C LEU A 14 -8.48 -8.74 3.71
N CYS A 15 -8.08 -9.95 3.35
CA CYS A 15 -8.03 -11.11 4.25
C CYS A 15 -6.61 -11.68 4.31
N ALA A 16 -6.15 -12.05 5.50
CA ALA A 16 -4.92 -12.82 5.62
C ALA A 16 -5.19 -14.31 5.32
N ALA A 17 -4.38 -14.92 4.46
CA ALA A 17 -4.45 -16.34 4.11
C ALA A 17 -3.07 -16.98 4.26
N GLY A 18 -2.80 -17.54 5.44
CA GLY A 18 -1.46 -17.99 5.80
C GLY A 18 -0.50 -16.80 5.85
N ASP A 19 0.53 -16.82 5.00
CA ASP A 19 1.52 -15.74 4.88
C ASP A 19 1.17 -14.73 3.78
N ASP A 20 0.04 -14.90 3.10
CA ASP A 20 -0.40 -14.05 2.00
C ASP A 20 -1.56 -13.13 2.39
N VAL A 21 -1.83 -12.14 1.54
CA VAL A 21 -2.97 -11.23 1.65
C VAL A 21 -3.83 -11.38 0.40
N LEU A 22 -5.12 -11.59 0.60
CA LEU A 22 -6.11 -11.74 -0.46
C LEU A 22 -7.03 -10.53 -0.53
N ALA A 23 -7.37 -10.12 -1.75
CA ALA A 23 -8.50 -9.23 -2.05
C ALA A 23 -9.60 -10.07 -2.72
N GLY A 24 -10.61 -10.48 -1.95
CA GLY A 24 -11.50 -11.57 -2.35
C GLY A 24 -10.72 -12.87 -2.60
N GLU A 25 -10.75 -13.38 -3.83
CA GLU A 25 -10.02 -14.58 -4.24
C GLU A 25 -8.62 -14.27 -4.83
N VAL A 26 -8.24 -12.99 -4.93
CA VAL A 26 -6.99 -12.58 -5.59
C VAL A 26 -5.85 -12.52 -4.59
N SER A 27 -4.83 -13.36 -4.78
CA SER A 27 -3.55 -13.25 -4.08
C SER A 27 -2.79 -12.01 -4.51
N LEU A 28 -2.50 -11.10 -3.56
CA LEU A 28 -1.69 -9.91 -3.85
C LEU A 28 -0.26 -10.29 -4.23
N ARG A 29 0.28 -11.38 -3.65
CA ARG A 29 1.59 -11.90 -4.01
C ARG A 29 1.62 -12.40 -5.45
N GLU A 30 0.71 -13.30 -5.82
CA GLU A 30 0.67 -13.87 -7.17
C GLU A 30 0.42 -12.79 -8.22
N GLU A 31 -0.48 -11.86 -7.93
CA GLU A 31 -0.80 -10.76 -8.84
C GLU A 31 0.39 -9.81 -9.04
N SER A 32 1.10 -9.47 -7.96
CA SER A 32 2.38 -8.75 -8.03
C SER A 32 3.42 -9.50 -8.86
N LEU A 33 3.55 -10.82 -8.67
CA LEU A 33 4.46 -11.68 -9.43
C LEU A 33 4.14 -11.68 -10.93
N ARG A 34 2.85 -11.74 -11.27
CA ARG A 34 2.32 -11.75 -12.65
C ARG A 34 2.53 -10.43 -13.38
N ARG A 35 2.17 -9.30 -12.76
CA ARG A 35 2.20 -7.97 -13.40
C ARG A 35 3.60 -7.37 -13.51
N LYS A 36 4.45 -7.61 -12.50
CA LYS A 36 5.79 -7.00 -12.39
C LYS A 36 5.80 -5.46 -12.42
N VAL A 37 4.66 -4.82 -12.17
CA VAL A 37 4.48 -3.37 -12.05
C VAL A 37 3.60 -3.07 -10.85
N ALA A 38 3.74 -1.87 -10.29
CA ALA A 38 2.88 -1.42 -9.20
C ALA A 38 1.42 -1.25 -9.65
N PHE A 39 0.49 -1.58 -8.76
CA PHE A 39 -0.94 -1.47 -9.01
C PHE A 39 -1.69 -1.04 -7.76
N TYR A 40 -2.76 -0.28 -7.95
CA TYR A 40 -3.73 0.01 -6.91
C TYR A 40 -4.80 -1.08 -6.85
N LEU A 41 -5.52 -1.16 -5.73
CA LEU A 41 -6.80 -1.86 -5.67
C LEU A 41 -7.94 -0.85 -5.78
N ASP A 42 -8.96 -1.18 -6.57
CA ASP A 42 -10.26 -0.49 -6.50
C ASP A 42 -11.08 -0.96 -5.30
N ALA A 43 -12.32 -0.46 -5.17
CA ALA A 43 -13.19 -0.77 -4.05
C ALA A 43 -13.58 -2.25 -4.01
N GLU A 44 -13.61 -2.90 -5.17
CA GLU A 44 -13.91 -4.31 -5.36
C GLU A 44 -12.67 -5.21 -5.15
N GLY A 45 -11.51 -4.61 -4.86
CA GLY A 45 -10.25 -5.34 -4.68
C GLY A 45 -9.60 -5.76 -6.00
N LEU A 46 -10.03 -5.21 -7.14
CA LEU A 46 -9.46 -5.51 -8.43
C LEU A 46 -8.23 -4.62 -8.73
N PRO A 47 -7.20 -5.21 -9.36
CA PRO A 47 -5.93 -4.53 -9.62
C PRO A 47 -6.00 -3.55 -10.79
N LEU A 48 -5.71 -2.27 -10.50
CA LEU A 48 -5.59 -1.16 -11.46
C LEU A 48 -4.12 -0.78 -11.64
N CYS A 49 -3.63 -0.76 -12.89
CA CYS A 49 -2.23 -0.40 -13.16
C CYS A 49 -1.93 1.04 -12.72
N GLN A 50 -0.92 1.25 -11.86
CA GLN A 50 -0.63 2.57 -11.30
C GLN A 50 -0.36 3.62 -12.39
N SER A 51 0.37 3.26 -13.45
CA SER A 51 0.73 4.18 -14.54
C SER A 51 -0.44 4.58 -15.43
N SER A 52 -1.55 3.83 -15.36
CA SER A 52 -2.73 4.06 -16.18
C SER A 52 -3.87 4.76 -15.40
N CYS A 53 -3.71 4.92 -14.09
CA CYS A 53 -4.70 5.61 -13.26
C CYS A 53 -4.64 7.13 -13.46
N ASP A 54 -5.81 7.76 -13.43
CA ASP A 54 -5.92 9.20 -13.36
C ASP A 54 -5.38 9.70 -12.01
N PRO A 55 -4.42 10.65 -11.97
CA PRO A 55 -3.88 11.19 -10.71
C PRO A 55 -4.92 11.86 -9.81
N SER A 56 -6.08 12.24 -10.33
CA SER A 56 -7.20 12.80 -9.57
C SER A 56 -8.01 11.73 -8.82
N GLN A 57 -7.89 10.46 -9.20
CA GLN A 57 -8.57 9.36 -8.53
C GLN A 57 -7.77 8.91 -7.31
N TRP A 58 -8.48 8.74 -6.20
CA TRP A 58 -7.90 8.30 -4.95
C TRP A 58 -8.06 6.78 -4.79
N HIS A 59 -6.93 6.08 -4.62
CA HIS A 59 -6.92 4.66 -4.33
C HIS A 59 -6.23 4.42 -2.97
N PRO A 60 -6.92 3.77 -2.01
CA PRO A 60 -6.42 3.60 -0.65
C PRO A 60 -5.38 2.48 -0.51
N THR A 61 -5.28 1.55 -1.46
CA THR A 61 -4.30 0.47 -1.38
C THR A 61 -3.41 0.43 -2.60
N LEU A 62 -2.10 0.47 -2.37
CA LEU A 62 -1.07 0.27 -3.39
C LEU A 62 -0.34 -1.04 -3.11
N VAL A 63 -0.16 -1.86 -4.14
CA VAL A 63 0.68 -3.06 -4.11
C VAL A 63 1.85 -2.87 -5.05
N THR A 64 3.06 -3.13 -4.56
CA THR A 64 4.29 -2.98 -5.31
C THR A 64 5.36 -3.95 -4.79
N ARG A 65 6.59 -3.80 -5.26
CA ARG A 65 7.74 -4.61 -4.88
C ARG A 65 8.78 -3.77 -4.18
N MET A 66 9.50 -4.42 -3.27
CA MET A 66 10.66 -3.84 -2.63
C MET A 66 11.87 -3.86 -3.58
N THR A 67 12.54 -2.73 -3.77
CA THR A 67 13.75 -2.61 -4.59
C THR A 67 15.02 -2.62 -3.74
N SER A 68 14.90 -2.26 -2.46
CA SER A 68 15.99 -2.33 -1.48
C SER A 68 15.40 -2.50 -0.10
N VAL A 69 16.09 -3.25 0.74
CA VAL A 69 15.71 -3.51 2.13
C VAL A 69 16.95 -3.39 3.00
N VAL A 70 16.87 -2.56 4.02
CA VAL A 70 17.89 -2.44 5.07
C VAL A 70 17.20 -2.53 6.41
N VAL A 71 17.53 -3.56 7.20
CA VAL A 71 17.02 -3.71 8.57
C VAL A 71 18.21 -3.62 9.52
N SER A 72 18.17 -2.66 10.44
CA SER A 72 19.26 -2.41 11.38
C SER A 72 18.74 -1.73 12.65
N HIS A 73 19.25 -2.16 13.81
CA HIS A 73 18.97 -1.53 15.11
C HIS A 73 17.47 -1.25 15.40
N GLY A 74 16.60 -2.20 15.07
CA GLY A 74 15.15 -2.04 15.30
C GLY A 74 14.50 -1.00 14.38
N ARG A 75 15.07 -0.80 13.18
CA ARG A 75 14.49 0.02 12.12
C ARG A 75 14.61 -0.67 10.78
N ALA A 76 13.61 -0.49 9.93
CA ALA A 76 13.64 -0.92 8.55
C ALA A 76 13.60 0.28 7.60
N VAL A 77 14.38 0.23 6.52
CA VAL A 77 14.29 1.16 5.40
C VAL A 77 14.05 0.33 4.16
N VAL A 78 12.90 0.53 3.53
CA VAL A 78 12.44 -0.23 2.37
C VAL A 78 12.22 0.74 1.22
N SER A 79 12.97 0.57 0.14
CA SER A 79 12.68 1.26 -1.12
C SER A 79 11.69 0.44 -1.93
N ILE A 80 10.75 1.09 -2.60
CA ILE A 80 9.70 0.43 -3.38
C ILE A 80 9.73 0.84 -4.86
N ASP A 81 9.23 -0.04 -5.73
CA ASP A 81 9.10 0.19 -7.17
C ASP A 81 7.77 0.88 -7.52
N ALA A 82 7.47 1.97 -6.82
CA ALA A 82 6.30 2.80 -7.07
C ALA A 82 6.55 4.23 -6.63
N ALA A 83 5.88 5.19 -7.27
CA ALA A 83 5.76 6.54 -6.72
C ALA A 83 4.53 6.59 -5.82
N LEU A 84 4.61 7.24 -4.66
CA LEU A 84 3.42 7.46 -3.83
C LEU A 84 2.82 8.84 -4.12
N PRO A 85 1.49 9.02 -4.08
CA PRO A 85 0.86 10.33 -4.22
C PRO A 85 1.44 11.34 -3.22
N LEU A 86 1.82 12.55 -3.64
CA LEU A 86 2.56 13.48 -2.77
C LEU A 86 1.81 13.80 -1.46
N HIS A 87 0.50 14.03 -1.55
CA HIS A 87 -0.37 14.37 -0.44
C HIS A 87 -1.02 13.15 0.21
N SER A 88 -0.29 12.06 0.38
CA SER A 88 -0.77 10.87 1.10
C SER A 88 0.09 10.54 2.32
N SER A 89 -0.55 10.07 3.39
CA SER A 89 0.09 9.36 4.51
C SER A 89 -0.03 7.85 4.32
N ILE A 90 0.89 7.10 4.95
CA ILE A 90 0.78 5.65 5.06
C ILE A 90 0.08 5.35 6.39
N LEU A 91 -1.02 4.61 6.31
CA LEU A 91 -1.78 4.17 7.48
C LEU A 91 -1.28 2.83 8.02
N ASP A 92 -0.94 1.93 7.10
CA ASP A 92 -0.59 0.55 7.41
C ASP A 92 0.22 -0.07 6.26
N ILE A 93 0.88 -1.18 6.54
CA ILE A 93 1.63 -1.96 5.56
C ILE A 93 1.42 -3.45 5.78
N ALA A 94 1.54 -4.22 4.72
CA ALA A 94 1.52 -5.67 4.76
C ALA A 94 2.59 -6.23 3.81
N PHE A 95 3.06 -7.43 4.10
CA PHE A 95 4.11 -8.10 3.33
C PHE A 95 3.63 -9.46 2.79
N PRO A 96 2.82 -9.45 1.71
CA PRO A 96 2.30 -10.69 1.11
C PRO A 96 3.42 -11.67 0.76
N GLY A 97 3.41 -12.85 1.39
CA GLY A 97 4.36 -13.94 1.19
C GLY A 97 5.66 -13.87 2.01
N ALA A 98 5.78 -12.94 2.96
CA ALA A 98 7.00 -12.76 3.76
C ALA A 98 7.10 -13.65 5.01
N GLY A 99 6.11 -14.51 5.27
CA GLY A 99 6.08 -15.36 6.45
C GLY A 99 5.38 -14.70 7.65
N SER A 100 4.86 -15.53 8.54
CA SER A 100 4.34 -15.10 9.84
C SER A 100 5.47 -14.89 10.85
N GLY A 101 5.32 -13.85 11.70
CA GLY A 101 6.29 -13.51 12.74
C GLY A 101 7.14 -12.30 12.36
N GLY A 102 6.68 -11.13 12.76
CA GLY A 102 7.45 -9.89 12.69
C GLY A 102 7.78 -9.32 14.07
N SER A 103 8.49 -8.21 14.06
CA SER A 103 8.69 -7.37 15.24
C SER A 103 8.16 -5.97 14.95
N MET A 104 7.51 -5.38 15.95
CA MET A 104 7.07 -3.99 15.88
C MET A 104 8.31 -3.09 15.83
N MET A 105 8.43 -2.31 14.75
CA MET A 105 9.56 -1.41 14.56
C MET A 105 9.20 -0.21 13.68
N ASP A 106 10.05 0.81 13.71
CA ASP A 106 9.92 1.92 12.78
C ASP A 106 10.39 1.47 11.40
N ILE A 107 9.52 1.64 10.41
CA ILE A 107 9.81 1.35 9.02
C ILE A 107 9.64 2.61 8.18
N THR A 108 10.65 2.90 7.38
CA THR A 108 10.66 3.99 6.42
C THR A 108 10.50 3.44 5.01
N ILE A 109 9.39 3.81 4.37
CA ILE A 109 9.16 3.56 2.95
C ILE A 109 9.77 4.70 2.14
N VAL A 110 10.60 4.36 1.15
CA VAL A 110 11.21 5.27 0.19
C VAL A 110 10.65 4.98 -1.19
N ASP A 111 9.93 5.93 -1.77
CA ASP A 111 9.32 5.76 -3.10
C ASP A 111 10.31 6.07 -4.24
N LEU A 112 9.88 5.86 -5.49
CA LEU A 112 10.70 6.16 -6.68
C LEU A 112 11.09 7.65 -6.78
N SER A 113 10.25 8.54 -6.24
CA SER A 113 10.50 9.98 -6.15
C SER A 113 11.43 10.36 -4.99
N ARG A 114 11.96 9.36 -4.25
CA ARG A 114 12.82 9.51 -3.06
C ARG A 114 12.13 10.16 -1.87
N HIS A 115 10.81 10.28 -1.88
CA HIS A 115 10.05 10.69 -0.70
C HIS A 115 10.09 9.61 0.35
N ARG A 116 10.17 10.03 1.60
CA ARG A 116 10.30 9.14 2.76
C ARG A 116 9.09 9.29 3.65
N ARG A 117 8.51 8.16 4.05
CA ARG A 117 7.42 8.10 5.02
C ARG A 117 7.72 7.02 6.02
N THR A 118 7.66 7.38 7.29
CA THR A 118 7.96 6.47 8.39
C THR A 118 6.70 6.19 9.17
N LEU A 119 6.47 4.93 9.50
CA LEU A 119 5.42 4.47 10.37
C LEU A 119 5.95 3.40 11.32
N HIS A 120 5.18 3.11 12.37
CA HIS A 120 5.47 2.02 13.29
C HIS A 120 4.58 0.84 12.95
N ALA A 121 5.16 -0.28 12.52
CA ALA A 121 4.41 -1.43 12.01
C ALA A 121 5.10 -2.75 12.34
N GLU A 122 4.36 -3.87 12.19
CA GLU A 122 4.94 -5.20 12.29
C GLU A 122 5.75 -5.50 11.03
N VAL A 123 7.06 -5.70 11.18
CA VAL A 123 7.96 -6.01 10.05
C VAL A 123 8.43 -7.46 10.18
N PRO A 124 8.25 -8.31 9.15
CA PRO A 124 8.75 -9.68 9.13
C PRO A 124 10.24 -9.76 9.44
N SER A 125 10.65 -10.83 10.12
CA SER A 125 12.07 -11.10 10.44
C SER A 125 12.97 -11.13 9.20
N HIS A 126 12.41 -11.54 8.06
CA HIS A 126 13.11 -11.60 6.78
C HIS A 126 12.30 -10.92 5.69
N LEU A 127 12.82 -9.77 5.24
CA LEU A 127 12.32 -9.08 4.04
C LEU A 127 13.25 -9.39 2.86
N VAL A 128 12.64 -9.69 1.72
CA VAL A 128 13.37 -10.09 0.51
C VAL A 128 13.28 -8.97 -0.52
N VAL A 129 14.42 -8.58 -1.10
CA VAL A 129 14.42 -7.67 -2.26
C VAL A 129 13.63 -8.34 -3.38
N THR A 130 12.78 -7.58 -4.08
CA THR A 130 11.73 -8.02 -5.02
C THR A 130 10.49 -8.63 -4.41
N GLY A 131 10.45 -8.81 -3.08
CA GLY A 131 9.25 -9.24 -2.35
C GLY A 131 8.11 -8.23 -2.45
N THR A 132 6.89 -8.71 -2.34
CA THR A 132 5.68 -7.89 -2.43
C THR A 132 5.45 -7.11 -1.14
N ILE A 133 5.06 -5.86 -1.28
CA ILE A 133 4.62 -4.99 -0.19
C ILE A 133 3.31 -4.32 -0.60
N ALA A 134 2.33 -4.35 0.31
CA ALA A 134 1.10 -3.59 0.19
C ALA A 134 1.14 -2.42 1.17
N VAL A 135 0.64 -1.27 0.74
CA VAL A 135 0.67 0.00 1.48
C VAL A 135 -0.74 0.58 1.53
N ALA A 136 -1.28 0.76 2.73
CA ALA A 136 -2.52 1.47 2.96
C ALA A 136 -2.25 2.99 3.02
N LEU A 137 -3.01 3.75 2.25
CA LEU A 137 -2.82 5.17 2.01
C LEU A 137 -4.05 5.94 2.51
N SER A 138 -3.81 7.14 3.02
CA SER A 138 -4.86 8.14 3.26
C SER A 138 -4.48 9.50 2.70
N PRO A 139 -5.44 10.31 2.24
CA PRO A 139 -5.15 11.65 1.78
C PRO A 139 -4.84 12.56 2.97
N VAL A 140 -3.80 13.37 2.87
CA VAL A 140 -3.50 14.44 3.83
C VAL A 140 -4.37 15.64 3.46
N GLY A 141 -5.13 16.16 4.43
CA GLY A 141 -6.32 17.03 4.28
C GLY A 141 -6.25 18.37 3.52
N SER A 142 -5.30 18.56 2.60
CA SER A 142 -5.37 19.60 1.57
C SER A 142 -5.99 19.11 0.25
N ALA A 143 -5.98 17.80 -0.03
CA ALA A 143 -6.46 17.24 -1.30
C ALA A 143 -8.00 17.11 -1.40
N LEU A 144 -8.71 17.13 -0.27
CA LEU A 144 -10.16 16.97 -0.24
C LEU A 144 -10.95 18.20 -0.71
N ARG A 145 -10.29 19.36 -0.88
CA ARG A 145 -10.97 20.64 -1.20
C ARG A 145 -11.10 20.95 -2.70
N THR A 146 -10.63 20.08 -3.57
CA THR A 146 -10.55 20.35 -5.03
C THR A 146 -11.35 19.37 -5.89
N ALA A 147 -12.39 18.72 -5.35
CA ALA A 147 -13.45 18.19 -6.19
C ALA A 147 -14.43 19.35 -6.51
N PRO A 148 -14.61 19.75 -7.78
CA PRO A 148 -15.66 20.71 -8.11
C PRO A 148 -17.01 20.05 -7.81
N SER A 149 -17.70 20.56 -6.79
CA SER A 149 -19.09 20.20 -6.55
C SER A 149 -19.90 20.70 -7.74
N GLY A 150 -20.31 19.76 -8.59
CA GLY A 150 -21.31 19.96 -9.63
C GLY A 150 -22.64 20.31 -8.97
N ARG A 151 -22.80 21.57 -8.58
CA ARG A 151 -24.07 22.11 -8.08
C ARG A 151 -24.86 22.58 -9.30
N THR A 152 -25.65 21.66 -9.86
CA THR A 152 -26.73 22.01 -10.79
C THR A 152 -27.73 22.87 -10.02
N ILE A 153 -27.72 24.17 -10.26
CA ILE A 153 -28.78 25.08 -9.83
C ILE A 153 -29.91 24.90 -10.86
N GLY A 154 -30.87 24.04 -10.54
CA GLY A 154 -32.13 23.98 -11.27
C GLY A 154 -32.92 25.25 -10.99
N ILE A 155 -33.06 26.10 -12.02
CA ILE A 155 -34.05 27.17 -12.08
C ILE A 155 -35.07 26.70 -13.11
N GLY A 156 -36.33 26.57 -12.71
CA GLY A 156 -37.44 26.14 -13.56
C GLY A 156 -38.61 25.63 -12.74
#